data_AF-A0AAN6LG67-F1
#
_entry.id   AF-A0AAN6LG67-F1
#
_cell.length_a   1.000
_cell.length_b   1.000
_cell.length_c   1.000
_cell.angle_alpha   90.00
_cell.angle_beta   90.00
_cell.angle_gamma   90.00
#
_symmetry.space_group_name_H-M   'P 1'
#
loop_
_entity.id
_entity.type
_entity.pdbx_description
1 polymer ?
#
loop_
_entity_poly.entity_id
_entity_poly.type
_entity_poly.pdbx_seq_one_letter_code
_entity_poly.pdbx_strand_id
1 'polypeptide(L)'
;MHFLKGKWVELCNREQSDLNERRHEVLFAKGENPKLLEDLLRDAQRWTVFRTYLRGQVNGAREFSLDYSRRHDEGRVLKHLHEAIDDFSKEINSKISQLDELSNDLIRVEFNLVSINEARGSTTAATSMKRLSWVTFIFLPAMFTSSLFGMNVDILKGNPDWRWYILFGGVCLTLTLTGWLIFKYCPIEKWVERHIGTKIEKAIKSGSPKNRTAHLVEPVNGAGKC
;
A
#
# COMPACT_ATOMS: atom_id res chain seq x y z
N MET A 1 -42.54 10.39 -12.84
CA MET A 1 -41.46 9.38 -12.66
C MET A 1 -40.45 9.36 -13.82
N HIS A 2 -40.89 9.41 -15.09
CA HIS A 2 -40.01 9.41 -16.26
C HIS A 2 -38.96 10.53 -16.27
N PHE A 3 -39.31 11.74 -15.82
CA PHE A 3 -38.38 12.87 -15.71
C PHE A 3 -37.23 12.63 -14.71
N LEU A 4 -37.56 12.10 -13.52
CA LEU A 4 -36.56 11.79 -12.50
C LEU A 4 -35.62 10.67 -12.97
N LYS A 5 -36.18 9.65 -13.62
CA LYS A 5 -35.40 8.57 -14.24
C LYS A 5 -34.43 9.11 -15.30
N GLY A 6 -34.91 9.96 -16.20
CA GLY A 6 -34.08 10.59 -17.23
C GLY A 6 -32.90 11.37 -16.64
N LYS A 7 -33.16 12.19 -15.62
CA LYS A 7 -32.12 12.95 -14.89
C LYS A 7 -31.04 12.06 -14.27
N TRP A 8 -31.43 10.95 -13.63
CA TRP A 8 -30.47 10.01 -13.04
C TRP A 8 -29.65 9.28 -14.10
N VAL A 9 -30.28 8.85 -15.19
CA VAL A 9 -29.57 8.19 -16.30
C VAL A 9 -28.57 9.15 -16.96
N GLU A 10 -28.99 10.40 -17.22
CA GLU A 10 -28.12 11.44 -17.76
C GLU A 10 -26.90 11.69 -16.85
N LEU A 11 -27.14 11.82 -15.55
CA LEU A 11 -26.08 11.97 -14.55
C LEU A 11 -25.12 10.78 -14.59
N CYS A 12 -25.62 9.54 -14.52
CA CYS A 12 -24.77 8.34 -14.56
C CYS A 12 -23.96 8.25 -15.86
N ASN A 13 -24.56 8.59 -17.01
CA ASN A 13 -23.86 8.52 -18.30
C ASN A 13 -22.76 9.60 -18.40
N ARG A 14 -23.01 10.80 -17.87
CA ARG A 14 -21.99 11.86 -17.80
C ARG A 14 -20.81 11.42 -16.95
N GLU A 15 -21.10 10.98 -15.73
CA GLU A 15 -20.06 10.51 -14.80
C GLU A 15 -19.27 9.32 -15.36
N GLN A 16 -19.93 8.43 -16.11
CA GLN A 16 -19.25 7.33 -16.80
C GLN A 16 -18.27 7.83 -17.87
N SER A 17 -18.63 8.88 -18.60
CA SER A 17 -17.73 9.49 -19.58
C SER A 17 -16.52 10.13 -18.89
N ASP A 18 -16.76 10.93 -17.85
CA ASP A 18 -15.71 11.62 -17.09
C ASP A 18 -14.73 10.61 -16.46
N LEU A 19 -15.24 9.50 -15.92
CA LEU A 19 -14.42 8.45 -15.30
C LEU A 19 -13.61 7.66 -16.35
N ASN A 20 -14.15 7.46 -17.56
CA ASN A 20 -13.41 6.87 -18.67
C ASN A 20 -12.28 7.79 -19.16
N GLU A 21 -12.48 9.11 -19.15
CA GLU A 21 -11.43 10.07 -19.48
C GLU A 21 -10.30 10.02 -18.44
N ARG A 22 -10.65 10.03 -17.14
CA ARG A 22 -9.67 9.88 -16.04
C ARG A 22 -8.88 8.59 -16.13
N ARG A 23 -9.47 7.51 -16.65
CA ARG A 23 -8.73 6.26 -16.89
C ARG A 23 -7.57 6.45 -17.86
N HIS A 24 -7.74 7.25 -18.90
CA HIS A 24 -6.63 7.58 -19.79
C HIS A 24 -5.56 8.40 -19.07
N GLU A 25 -5.96 9.36 -18.23
CA GLU A 25 -5.03 10.18 -17.45
C GLU A 25 -4.21 9.36 -16.46
N VAL A 26 -4.82 8.43 -15.73
CA VAL A 26 -4.15 7.47 -14.82
C VAL A 26 -3.08 6.68 -15.56
N LEU A 27 -3.43 6.11 -16.70
CA LEU A 27 -2.50 5.32 -17.51
C LEU A 27 -1.38 6.16 -18.13
N PHE A 28 -1.67 7.43 -18.45
CA PHE A 28 -0.69 8.35 -19.02
C PHE A 28 0.28 8.87 -17.95
N ALA A 29 -0.23 9.25 -16.78
CA ALA A 29 0.54 9.84 -15.68
C ALA A 29 1.45 8.83 -14.97
N LYS A 30 1.17 7.52 -15.07
CA LYS A 30 2.04 6.44 -14.56
C LYS A 30 2.44 6.60 -13.08
N GLY A 31 1.55 7.14 -12.26
CA GLY A 31 1.80 7.37 -10.83
C GLY A 31 2.69 8.57 -10.52
N GLU A 32 2.85 9.53 -11.45
CA GLU A 32 3.55 10.79 -11.19
C GLU A 32 2.63 11.86 -10.58
N ASN A 33 1.31 11.78 -10.77
CA ASN A 33 0.36 12.79 -10.32
C ASN A 33 -0.48 12.31 -9.12
N PRO A 34 -0.13 12.69 -7.87
CA PRO A 34 -0.86 12.24 -6.68
C PRO A 34 -2.30 12.75 -6.61
N LYS A 35 -2.64 13.81 -7.36
CA LYS A 35 -4.01 14.36 -7.36
C LYS A 35 -5.03 13.40 -7.97
N LEU A 36 -4.61 12.55 -8.92
CA LEU A 36 -5.49 11.58 -9.55
C LEU A 36 -6.05 10.58 -8.55
N LEU A 37 -5.22 10.13 -7.60
CA LEU A 37 -5.65 9.24 -6.53
C LEU A 37 -6.68 9.92 -5.60
N GLU A 38 -6.43 11.17 -5.23
CA GLU A 38 -7.37 11.95 -4.39
C GLU A 38 -8.71 12.17 -5.09
N ASP A 39 -8.70 12.45 -6.40
CA ASP A 39 -9.90 12.64 -7.20
C ASP A 39 -10.70 11.34 -7.36
N LEU A 40 -10.03 10.21 -7.59
CA LEU A 40 -10.68 8.89 -7.65
C LEU A 40 -11.29 8.47 -6.30
N LEU A 41 -10.61 8.73 -5.20
CA LEU A 41 -11.15 8.48 -3.85
C LEU A 41 -12.38 9.35 -3.56
N ARG A 42 -12.36 10.59 -4.05
CA ARG A 42 -13.51 11.51 -3.95
C ARG A 42 -14.70 10.99 -4.76
N ASP A 43 -14.47 10.44 -5.95
CA ASP A 43 -15.54 9.83 -6.74
C ASP A 43 -16.16 8.63 -6.03
N ALA A 44 -15.33 7.73 -5.46
CA ALA A 44 -15.80 6.60 -4.67
C ALA A 44 -16.69 7.05 -3.48
N GLN A 45 -16.30 8.13 -2.82
CA GLN A 45 -17.12 8.73 -1.76
C GLN A 45 -18.44 9.28 -2.30
N ARG A 46 -18.44 9.94 -3.48
CA ARG A 46 -19.66 10.46 -4.11
C ARG A 46 -20.65 9.36 -4.45
N TRP A 47 -20.21 8.18 -4.91
CA TRP A 47 -21.11 7.05 -5.18
C TRP A 47 -21.89 6.60 -3.94
N THR A 48 -21.24 6.61 -2.77
CA THR A 48 -21.89 6.29 -1.49
C THR A 48 -22.97 7.31 -1.13
N VAL A 49 -22.69 8.60 -1.37
CA VAL A 49 -23.64 9.69 -1.18
C VAL A 49 -24.83 9.55 -2.14
N PHE A 50 -24.58 9.27 -3.42
CA PHE A 50 -25.64 9.05 -4.42
C PHE A 50 -26.53 7.85 -4.10
N ARG A 51 -25.96 6.73 -3.62
CA ARG A 51 -26.75 5.58 -3.15
C ARG A 51 -27.67 5.97 -1.99
N THR A 52 -27.20 6.84 -1.09
CA THR A 52 -28.01 7.32 0.03
C THR A 52 -29.18 8.19 -0.43
N TYR A 53 -28.93 9.11 -1.37
CA TYR A 53 -30.00 9.93 -1.96
C TYR A 53 -31.03 9.10 -2.72
N LEU A 54 -30.58 8.16 -3.55
CA LEU A 54 -31.47 7.26 -4.29
C LEU A 54 -32.34 6.45 -3.32
N ARG A 55 -31.74 5.88 -2.27
CA ARG A 55 -32.48 5.14 -1.24
C ARG A 55 -33.52 6.02 -0.53
N GLY A 56 -33.17 7.26 -0.20
CA GLY A 56 -34.12 8.23 0.37
C GLY A 56 -35.30 8.51 -0.57
N GLN A 57 -35.03 8.74 -1.85
CA GLN A 57 -36.08 8.97 -2.86
C GLN A 57 -36.98 7.75 -3.07
N VAL A 58 -36.41 6.54 -3.13
CA VAL A 58 -37.16 5.29 -3.27
C VAL A 58 -38.04 5.03 -2.06
N ASN A 59 -37.51 5.24 -0.85
CA ASN A 59 -38.28 5.09 0.39
C ASN A 59 -39.43 6.11 0.45
N GLY A 60 -39.18 7.38 0.12
CA GLY A 60 -40.22 8.40 0.09
C GLY A 60 -41.32 8.09 -0.95
N ALA A 61 -40.93 7.60 -2.14
CA ALA A 61 -41.89 7.18 -3.16
C ALA A 61 -42.72 5.96 -2.70
N ARG A 62 -42.10 5.03 -1.98
CA ARG A 62 -42.77 3.88 -1.38
C ARG A 62 -43.76 4.28 -0.30
N GLU A 63 -43.37 5.15 0.63
CA GLU A 63 -44.27 5.70 1.66
C GLU A 63 -45.47 6.44 1.04
N PHE A 64 -45.22 7.27 0.03
CA PHE A 64 -46.28 7.96 -0.71
C PHE A 64 -47.26 6.98 -1.37
N SER A 65 -46.75 5.91 -1.98
CA SER A 65 -47.60 4.89 -2.62
C SER A 65 -48.51 4.17 -1.60
N LEU A 66 -47.98 3.89 -0.40
CA LEU A 66 -48.74 3.26 0.68
C LEU A 66 -49.83 4.18 1.23
N ASP A 67 -49.52 5.46 1.46
CA ASP A 67 -50.51 6.44 1.93
C ASP A 67 -51.63 6.64 0.90
N TYR A 68 -51.29 6.70 -0.39
CA TYR A 68 -52.26 6.82 -1.47
C TYR A 68 -53.22 5.62 -1.52
N SER A 69 -52.68 4.39 -1.47
CA SER A 69 -53.49 3.17 -1.47
C SER A 69 -54.41 3.07 -0.25
N ARG A 70 -53.97 3.57 0.91
CA ARG A 70 -54.78 3.59 2.14
C ARG A 70 -56.03 4.45 2.01
N ARG A 71 -55.97 5.50 1.19
CA ARG A 71 -57.07 6.46 1.00
C ARG A 71 -58.04 6.08 -0.12
N HIS A 72 -57.58 5.31 -1.12
CA HIS A 72 -58.34 5.08 -2.35
C HIS A 72 -58.66 3.61 -2.68
N ASP A 73 -58.25 2.63 -1.85
CA ASP A 73 -58.56 1.19 -2.00
C ASP A 73 -58.24 0.57 -3.39
N GLU A 74 -57.20 1.07 -4.05
CA GLU A 74 -56.77 0.63 -5.40
C GLU A 74 -55.52 -0.25 -5.36
N GLY A 75 -55.64 -1.46 -4.81
CA GLY A 75 -54.50 -2.39 -4.63
C GLY A 75 -53.75 -2.77 -5.91
N ARG A 76 -54.39 -2.76 -7.09
CA ARG A 76 -53.73 -3.00 -8.39
C ARG A 76 -52.77 -1.87 -8.79
N VAL A 77 -53.18 -0.61 -8.56
CA VAL A 77 -52.36 0.57 -8.88
C VAL A 77 -51.13 0.62 -7.98
N LEU A 78 -51.28 0.23 -6.70
CA LEU A 78 -50.16 0.11 -5.76
C LEU A 78 -49.09 -0.88 -6.24
N LYS A 79 -49.51 -2.05 -6.73
CA LYS A 79 -48.59 -3.09 -7.21
C LYS A 79 -47.78 -2.60 -8.41
N HIS A 80 -48.44 -2.03 -9.42
CA HIS A 80 -47.76 -1.48 -10.60
C HIS A 80 -46.83 -0.31 -10.25
N LEU A 81 -47.21 0.54 -9.30
CA LEU A 81 -46.36 1.65 -8.86
C LEU A 81 -45.13 1.14 -8.11
N HIS A 82 -45.27 0.13 -7.25
CA HIS A 82 -44.15 -0.52 -6.57
C HIS A 82 -43.19 -1.19 -7.55
N GLU A 83 -43.72 -1.94 -8.51
CA GLU A 83 -42.91 -2.57 -9.58
C GLU A 83 -42.12 -1.50 -10.34
N ALA A 84 -42.75 -0.39 -10.72
CA ALA A 84 -42.06 0.72 -11.41
C ALA A 84 -40.98 1.40 -10.54
N ILE A 85 -41.18 1.51 -9.22
CA ILE A 85 -40.18 2.04 -8.26
C ILE A 85 -39.01 1.08 -8.11
N ASP A 86 -39.28 -0.21 -7.97
CA ASP A 86 -38.26 -1.23 -7.80
C ASP A 86 -37.43 -1.38 -9.09
N ASP A 87 -38.06 -1.36 -10.26
CA ASP A 87 -37.36 -1.39 -11.56
C ASP A 87 -36.47 -0.16 -11.75
N PHE A 88 -36.99 1.04 -11.44
CA PHE A 88 -36.20 2.27 -11.47
C PHE A 88 -34.99 2.20 -10.51
N SER A 89 -35.23 1.79 -9.26
CA SER A 89 -34.18 1.66 -8.25
C SER A 89 -33.10 0.66 -8.68
N LYS A 90 -33.52 -0.49 -9.24
CA LYS A 90 -32.62 -1.55 -9.68
C LYS A 90 -31.74 -1.08 -10.85
N GLU A 91 -32.31 -0.38 -11.83
CA GLU A 91 -31.56 0.13 -12.98
C GLU A 91 -30.50 1.17 -12.56
N ILE A 92 -30.87 2.15 -11.74
CA ILE A 92 -29.92 3.18 -11.29
C ILE A 92 -28.88 2.59 -10.34
N ASN A 93 -29.26 1.70 -9.41
CA ASN A 93 -28.29 1.03 -8.53
C ASN A 93 -27.29 0.18 -9.31
N SER A 94 -27.72 -0.46 -10.41
CA SER A 94 -26.82 -1.20 -11.29
C SER A 94 -25.79 -0.26 -11.94
N LYS A 95 -26.23 0.88 -12.47
CA LYS A 95 -25.34 1.90 -13.06
C LYS A 95 -24.36 2.47 -12.03
N ILE A 96 -24.83 2.86 -10.84
CA ILE A 96 -23.94 3.36 -9.78
C ILE A 96 -22.93 2.29 -9.35
N SER A 97 -23.35 1.02 -9.29
CA SER A 97 -22.44 -0.07 -8.96
C SER A 97 -21.35 -0.29 -10.01
N GLN A 98 -21.67 -0.13 -11.29
CA GLN A 98 -20.64 -0.17 -12.35
C GLN A 98 -19.63 0.97 -12.22
N LEU A 99 -20.10 2.18 -11.90
CA LEU A 99 -19.22 3.34 -11.67
C LEU A 99 -18.32 3.15 -10.45
N ASP A 100 -18.87 2.60 -9.37
CA ASP A 100 -18.16 2.31 -8.14
C ASP A 100 -17.10 1.21 -8.33
N GLU A 101 -17.44 0.13 -9.04
CA GLU A 101 -16.48 -0.92 -9.42
C GLU A 101 -15.34 -0.35 -10.26
N LEU A 102 -15.66 0.42 -11.30
CA LEU A 102 -14.67 1.02 -12.18
C LEU A 102 -13.76 2.02 -11.42
N SER A 103 -14.32 2.81 -10.50
CA SER A 103 -13.55 3.71 -9.63
C SER A 103 -12.58 2.94 -8.73
N ASN A 104 -13.03 1.84 -8.10
CA ASN A 104 -12.18 1.01 -7.25
C ASN A 104 -11.06 0.34 -8.03
N ASP A 105 -11.33 -0.11 -9.26
CA ASP A 105 -10.30 -0.68 -10.14
C ASP A 105 -9.25 0.37 -10.53
N LEU A 106 -9.67 1.58 -10.86
CA LEU A 106 -8.77 2.70 -11.13
C LEU A 106 -7.89 3.06 -9.93
N ILE A 107 -8.47 3.13 -8.73
CA ILE A 107 -7.73 3.38 -7.48
C ILE A 107 -6.63 2.34 -7.29
N ARG A 108 -6.95 1.05 -7.51
CA ARG A 108 -5.96 -0.04 -7.40
C ARG A 108 -4.84 0.10 -8.42
N VAL A 109 -5.17 0.43 -9.67
CA VAL A 109 -4.17 0.64 -10.72
C VAL A 109 -3.28 1.83 -10.37
N GLU A 110 -3.85 2.96 -9.97
CA GLU A 110 -3.07 4.16 -9.63
C GLU A 110 -2.18 3.93 -8.41
N PHE A 111 -2.68 3.27 -7.36
CA PHE A 111 -1.86 2.93 -6.19
C PHE A 111 -0.65 2.05 -6.58
N ASN A 112 -0.86 1.06 -7.45
CA ASN A 112 0.22 0.21 -7.94
C ASN A 112 1.24 1.02 -8.77
N LEU A 113 0.77 1.95 -9.60
CA LEU A 113 1.64 2.82 -10.40
C LEU A 113 2.48 3.74 -9.50
N VAL A 114 1.84 4.42 -8.53
CA VAL A 114 2.51 5.27 -7.54
C VAL A 114 3.55 4.46 -6.75
N SER A 115 3.19 3.27 -6.28
CA SER A 115 4.12 2.40 -5.54
C SER A 115 5.33 1.99 -6.38
N ILE A 116 5.12 1.64 -7.66
CA ILE A 116 6.22 1.34 -8.59
C ILE A 116 7.08 2.58 -8.83
N ASN A 117 6.47 3.75 -9.01
CA ASN A 117 7.17 4.99 -9.25
C ASN A 117 8.05 5.38 -8.04
N GLU A 118 7.50 5.29 -6.83
CA GLU A 118 8.23 5.53 -5.58
C GLU A 118 9.36 4.51 -5.36
N ALA A 119 9.14 3.23 -5.68
CA ALA A 119 10.17 2.20 -5.64
C ALA A 119 11.31 2.48 -6.65
N ARG A 120 10.98 2.98 -7.86
CA ARG A 120 11.97 3.43 -8.85
C ARG A 120 12.75 4.65 -8.36
N GLY A 121 12.07 5.61 -7.73
CA GLY A 121 12.71 6.76 -7.09
C GLY A 121 13.70 6.30 -6.01
N SER A 122 13.27 5.40 -5.13
CA SER A 122 14.08 4.84 -4.05
C SER A 122 15.29 4.04 -4.55
N THR A 123 15.10 3.20 -5.58
CA THR A 123 16.21 2.45 -6.18
C THR A 123 17.21 3.35 -6.90
N THR A 124 16.75 4.43 -7.53
CA THR A 124 17.61 5.43 -8.16
C THR A 124 18.40 6.22 -7.12
N ALA A 125 17.77 6.63 -6.01
CA ALA A 125 18.42 7.25 -4.87
C ALA A 125 19.47 6.30 -4.24
N ALA A 126 19.10 5.05 -4.01
CA ALA A 126 20.01 4.03 -3.48
C ALA A 126 21.20 3.75 -4.42
N THR A 127 20.97 3.73 -5.73
CA THR A 127 22.04 3.56 -6.73
C THR A 127 23.00 4.74 -6.72
N SER A 128 22.47 5.96 -6.56
CA SER A 128 23.28 7.18 -6.41
C SER A 128 24.10 7.17 -5.12
N MET A 129 23.52 6.71 -4.01
CA MET A 129 24.23 6.52 -2.73
C MET A 129 25.36 5.48 -2.85
N LYS A 130 25.16 4.38 -3.60
CA LYS A 130 26.22 3.40 -3.86
C LYS A 130 27.43 4.00 -4.59
N ARG A 131 27.18 4.87 -5.57
CA ARG A 131 28.25 5.56 -6.33
C ARG A 131 29.05 6.51 -5.43
N LEU A 132 28.36 7.27 -4.59
CA LEU A 132 29.01 8.20 -3.66
C LEU A 132 29.79 7.48 -2.56
N SER A 133 29.22 6.38 -2.03
CA SER A 133 29.88 5.53 -1.04
C SER A 133 31.21 4.99 -1.55
N TRP A 134 31.30 4.57 -2.82
CA TRP A 134 32.57 4.11 -3.41
C TRP A 134 33.68 5.17 -3.36
N VAL A 135 33.36 6.43 -3.63
CA VAL A 135 34.34 7.54 -3.57
C VAL A 135 34.82 7.73 -2.14
N THR A 136 33.90 7.81 -1.17
CA THR A 136 34.28 7.95 0.25
C THR A 136 35.14 6.79 0.75
N PHE A 137 34.94 5.60 0.19
CA PHE A 137 35.68 4.40 0.56
C PHE A 137 37.18 4.48 0.18
N ILE A 138 37.51 5.15 -0.93
CA ILE A 138 38.90 5.37 -1.36
C ILE A 138 39.49 6.63 -0.71
N PHE A 139 38.69 7.68 -0.60
CA PHE A 139 39.15 8.99 -0.12
C PHE A 139 39.35 9.04 1.40
N LEU A 140 38.53 8.35 2.19
CA LEU A 140 38.62 8.40 3.65
C LEU A 140 39.95 7.80 4.17
N PRO A 141 40.41 6.62 3.67
CA PRO A 141 41.72 6.07 4.07
C PRO A 141 42.90 6.92 3.57
N ALA A 142 42.78 7.48 2.36
CA ALA A 142 43.80 8.37 1.80
C ALA A 142 43.92 9.66 2.63
N MET A 143 42.79 10.27 3.02
CA MET A 143 42.76 11.43 3.91
C MET A 143 43.32 11.10 5.30
N PHE A 144 42.99 9.94 5.87
CA PHE A 144 43.54 9.50 7.15
C PHE A 144 45.05 9.36 7.09
N THR A 145 45.56 8.72 6.03
CA THR A 145 47.00 8.53 5.80
C THR A 145 47.69 9.90 5.63
N SER A 146 47.10 10.79 4.81
CA SER A 146 47.62 12.15 4.62
C SER A 146 47.58 12.97 5.92
N SER A 147 46.57 12.81 6.77
CA SER A 147 46.48 13.50 8.06
C SER A 147 47.46 12.96 9.08
N LEU A 148 47.67 11.64 9.12
CA LEU A 148 48.64 10.99 10.02
C LEU A 148 50.08 11.42 9.72
N PHE A 149 50.41 11.61 8.44
CA PHE A 149 51.73 12.09 8.02
C PHE A 149 51.83 13.62 7.96
N GLY A 150 50.70 14.33 7.88
CA GLY A 150 50.63 15.79 7.95
C GLY A 150 50.71 16.34 9.38
N MET A 151 50.18 15.61 10.36
CA MET A 151 50.52 15.81 11.77
C MET A 151 51.94 15.29 11.95
N ASN A 152 52.88 16.19 12.25
CA ASN A 152 54.31 15.96 12.39
C ASN A 152 54.63 14.94 13.53
N VAL A 153 54.36 13.65 13.31
CA VAL A 153 54.71 12.60 14.26
C VAL A 153 56.21 12.31 14.13
N ASP A 154 56.95 12.51 15.22
CA ASP A 154 58.39 12.26 15.43
C ASP A 154 58.87 10.81 15.10
N ILE A 155 58.06 9.99 14.43
CA ILE A 155 58.43 8.68 13.87
C ILE A 155 59.52 8.79 12.78
N LEU A 156 59.80 10.00 12.29
CA LEU A 156 60.81 10.28 11.25
C LEU A 156 62.21 10.60 11.79
N LYS A 157 62.46 10.50 13.10
CA LYS A 157 63.73 10.92 13.74
C LYS A 157 64.99 10.13 13.29
N GLY A 158 64.86 9.18 12.37
CA GLY A 158 65.93 8.27 11.93
C GLY A 158 66.10 8.04 10.42
N ASN A 159 65.58 8.90 9.53
CA ASN A 159 65.70 8.71 8.06
C ASN A 159 65.13 7.36 7.55
N PRO A 160 63.83 7.08 7.69
CA PRO A 160 63.25 5.94 6.98
C PRO A 160 63.12 6.29 5.48
N ASP A 161 63.54 5.35 4.63
CA ASP A 161 63.35 5.44 3.17
C ASP A 161 61.90 5.82 2.82
N TRP A 162 61.73 6.65 1.78
CA TRP A 162 60.42 7.06 1.22
C TRP A 162 59.49 5.87 0.88
N ARG A 163 60.07 4.66 0.80
CA ARG A 163 59.39 3.38 0.63
C ARG A 163 58.47 3.00 1.79
N TRP A 164 58.75 3.45 3.02
CA TRP A 164 57.88 3.20 4.18
C TRP A 164 56.52 3.88 4.06
N TYR A 165 56.45 5.02 3.37
CA TYR A 165 55.20 5.71 3.07
C TYR A 165 54.32 4.88 2.12
N ILE A 166 54.92 4.27 1.10
CA ILE A 166 54.21 3.42 0.14
C ILE A 166 53.73 2.12 0.82
N LEU A 167 54.54 1.56 1.72
CA LEU A 167 54.14 0.39 2.51
C LEU A 167 52.94 0.70 3.40
N PHE A 168 52.98 1.77 4.19
CA PHE A 168 51.91 2.07 5.14
C PHE A 168 50.62 2.52 4.42
N GLY A 169 50.75 3.37 3.40
CA GLY A 169 49.63 3.78 2.56
C GLY A 169 49.02 2.59 1.81
N GLY A 170 49.86 1.72 1.24
CA GLY A 170 49.44 0.49 0.58
C GLY A 170 48.72 -0.46 1.53
N VAL A 171 49.20 -0.63 2.77
CA VAL A 171 48.52 -1.44 3.80
C VAL A 171 47.17 -0.82 4.18
N CYS A 172 47.08 0.49 4.42
CA CYS A 172 45.78 1.14 4.71
C CYS A 172 44.78 0.99 3.55
N LEU A 173 45.25 1.12 2.31
CA LEU A 173 44.43 1.03 1.10
C LEU A 173 44.00 -0.42 0.83
N THR A 174 44.89 -1.39 1.03
CA THR A 174 44.54 -2.82 0.92
C THR A 174 43.60 -3.26 2.03
N LEU A 175 43.79 -2.82 3.27
CA LEU A 175 42.93 -3.19 4.41
C LEU A 175 41.51 -2.67 4.21
N THR A 176 41.38 -1.45 3.68
CA THR A 176 40.08 -0.89 3.30
C THR A 176 39.48 -1.65 2.12
N LEU A 177 40.20 -1.83 1.00
CA LEU A 177 39.69 -2.60 -0.14
C LEU A 177 39.27 -4.03 0.25
N THR A 178 40.02 -4.67 1.15
CA THR A 178 39.71 -6.01 1.67
C THR A 178 38.43 -5.97 2.50
N GLY A 179 38.26 -4.99 3.39
CA GLY A 179 37.02 -4.79 4.13
C GLY A 179 35.81 -4.57 3.23
N TRP A 180 35.97 -3.81 2.13
CA TRP A 180 34.91 -3.62 1.13
C TRP A 180 34.60 -4.87 0.33
N LEU A 181 35.62 -5.60 -0.13
CA LEU A 181 35.49 -6.88 -0.81
C LEU A 181 34.74 -7.87 0.09
N ILE A 182 35.10 -7.95 1.37
CA ILE A 182 34.40 -8.78 2.35
C ILE A 182 32.93 -8.32 2.47
N PHE A 183 32.66 -7.03 2.60
CA PHE A 183 31.29 -6.52 2.71
C PHE A 183 30.45 -6.74 1.42
N LYS A 184 31.11 -6.77 0.26
CA LYS A 184 30.47 -6.96 -1.04
C LYS A 184 30.25 -8.43 -1.40
N TYR A 185 31.16 -9.32 -0.98
CA TYR A 185 31.10 -10.76 -1.26
C TYR A 185 30.40 -11.56 -0.14
N CYS A 186 30.45 -11.10 1.11
CA CYS A 186 29.56 -11.62 2.14
C CYS A 186 28.21 -10.90 2.01
N PRO A 187 27.11 -11.60 1.67
CA PRO A 187 25.78 -11.02 1.77
C PRO A 187 25.43 -10.96 3.26
N ILE A 188 25.98 -9.98 3.96
CA ILE A 188 25.76 -9.78 5.39
C ILE A 188 24.27 -9.63 5.65
N GLU A 189 23.50 -9.03 4.73
CA GLU A 189 22.03 -9.05 4.74
C GLU A 189 21.45 -10.47 4.84
N LYS A 190 21.85 -11.40 3.96
CA LYS A 190 21.33 -12.79 3.98
C LYS A 190 21.84 -13.59 5.18
N TRP A 191 22.99 -13.24 5.75
CA TRP A 191 23.50 -13.89 6.95
C TRP A 191 22.80 -13.36 8.21
N VAL A 192 22.59 -12.04 8.29
CA VAL A 192 21.89 -11.33 9.37
C VAL A 192 20.41 -11.71 9.39
N GLU A 193 19.72 -11.73 8.24
CA GLU A 193 18.32 -12.19 8.14
C GLU A 193 18.16 -13.62 8.67
N ARG A 194 19.08 -14.53 8.31
CA ARG A 194 19.05 -15.91 8.80
C ARG A 194 19.30 -16.00 10.31
N HIS A 195 20.20 -15.18 10.85
CA HIS A 195 20.53 -15.22 12.28
C HIS A 195 19.46 -14.56 13.16
N ILE A 196 18.83 -13.48 12.68
CA ILE A 196 17.75 -12.78 13.39
C ILE A 196 16.44 -13.57 13.29
N GLY A 197 16.09 -14.08 12.10
CA GLY A 197 14.87 -14.87 11.90
C GLY A 197 14.84 -16.11 12.79
N THR A 198 15.97 -16.82 12.92
CA THR A 198 16.06 -18.01 13.79
C THR A 198 15.97 -17.68 15.28
N LYS A 199 16.40 -16.50 15.73
CA LYS A 199 16.24 -16.06 17.13
C LYS A 199 14.81 -15.64 17.44
N ILE A 200 14.15 -14.94 16.51
CA ILE A 200 12.74 -14.55 16.66
C ILE A 200 11.84 -15.78 16.65
N GLU A 201 12.07 -16.73 15.74
CA GLU A 201 11.30 -17.98 15.70
C GLU A 201 11.46 -18.79 17.00
N LYS A 202 12.67 -18.85 17.56
CA LYS A 202 12.92 -19.49 18.85
C LYS A 202 12.21 -18.77 20.00
N ALA A 203 12.19 -17.44 20.01
CA ALA A 203 11.49 -16.65 21.02
C ALA A 203 9.96 -16.80 20.93
N ILE A 204 9.39 -16.85 19.72
CA ILE A 204 7.97 -17.09 19.49
C ILE A 204 7.59 -18.53 19.92
N LYS A 205 8.42 -19.52 19.59
CA LYS A 205 8.21 -20.92 20.02
C LYS A 205 8.38 -21.09 21.54
N SER A 206 9.30 -20.37 22.19
CA SER A 206 9.44 -20.44 23.65
C SER A 206 8.38 -19.62 24.40
N GLY A 207 7.71 -18.67 23.73
CA GLY A 207 6.61 -17.87 24.28
C GLY A 207 5.21 -18.45 24.06
N SER A 208 5.05 -19.55 23.31
CA SER A 208 3.75 -20.17 23.08
C SER A 208 3.39 -21.14 24.22
N PRO A 209 2.31 -20.90 24.98
CA PRO A 209 1.91 -21.75 26.11
C PRO A 209 1.28 -23.05 25.58
N LYS A 210 2.11 -24.01 25.20
CA LYS A 210 1.71 -25.40 24.97
C LYS A 210 1.49 -26.10 26.32
N ASN A 211 0.49 -25.68 27.10
CA ASN A 211 0.03 -26.41 28.30
C ASN A 211 -1.33 -25.92 28.86
N ARG A 212 -2.36 -25.76 28.03
CA ARG A 212 -3.72 -25.47 28.53
C ARG A 212 -4.85 -26.19 27.79
N THR A 213 -4.62 -27.44 27.38
CA THR A 213 -5.69 -28.33 26.86
C THR A 213 -5.50 -29.78 27.31
N ALA A 214 -5.11 -30.00 28.57
CA ALA A 214 -5.06 -31.33 29.19
C ALA A 214 -5.90 -31.45 30.49
N HIS A 215 -6.68 -30.42 30.83
CA HIS A 215 -7.67 -30.48 31.90
C HIS A 215 -8.96 -29.85 31.39
N LEU A 216 -9.85 -30.67 30.83
CA LEU A 216 -11.32 -30.50 30.76
C LEU A 216 -11.90 -31.58 29.83
N VAL A 217 -11.67 -32.85 30.17
CA VAL A 217 -12.53 -33.96 29.75
C VAL A 217 -12.57 -34.94 30.92
N GLU A 218 -13.42 -34.64 31.91
CA GLU A 218 -13.91 -35.69 32.81
C GLU A 218 -15.08 -36.41 32.12
N PRO A 219 -15.09 -37.75 32.09
CA PRO A 219 -16.24 -38.51 31.62
C PRO A 219 -17.29 -38.61 32.73
N VAL A 220 -18.47 -38.02 32.52
CA VAL A 220 -19.66 -38.32 33.32
C VAL A 220 -20.17 -39.70 32.91
N ASN A 221 -19.79 -40.71 33.68
CA ASN A 221 -20.37 -42.05 33.66
C ASN A 221 -21.41 -42.15 34.79
N GLY A 222 -22.59 -42.66 34.45
CA GLY A 222 -23.78 -42.66 35.32
C GLY A 222 -23.85 -43.79 36.35
N ALA A 223 -24.70 -43.56 37.35
CA ALA A 223 -25.48 -44.48 38.21
C ALA A 223 -26.04 -43.59 39.34
N GLY A 224 -27.33 -43.48 39.64
CA GLY A 224 -28.32 -44.52 39.87
C GLY A 224 -28.51 -44.70 41.39
N LYS A 225 -29.75 -44.44 41.88
CA LYS A 225 -30.36 -44.71 43.21
C LYS A 225 -30.40 -43.54 44.20
N CYS A 226 -31.57 -42.89 44.32
CA CYS A 226 -32.63 -43.20 45.29
C CYS A 226 -33.92 -42.48 44.89
#